data_AF-F4HSC9-F1
#
_entry.id   AF-F4HSC9-F1
#
_cell.length_a   1.000
_cell.length_b   1.000
_cell.length_c   1.000
_cell.angle_alpha   90.00
_cell.angle_beta   90.00
_cell.angle_gamma   90.00
#
_symmetry.space_group_name_H-M   'P 1'
#
loop_
_entity.id
_entity.type
_entity.pdbx_description
1 polymer ?
#
loop_
_entity_poly.entity_id
_entity_poly.type
_entity_poly.pdbx_seq_one_letter_code
_entity_poly.pdbx_strand_id
1 'polypeptide(L)'
;MSVYDAAFLNTELSKPTSIFGLRLWVVIGILLGSLIVIALFLLSLCLTSRRKNRKPRADFASAAIATPPISKEIKEIVPAQNQSVPAEIQVDIGKIEHRVVFSDRVSSGESRGTASASETASYSGSGNCGPEVSHLGWGRWYTLRELEAATNGLCEENVIGEGGYGIVYRGILTDGTKVAVKNLLNNRGQAEKEFKVEVEVIGRVRHKNLVRLLGYCVEGAYRMLVYDFVDNGNLEQWIHGDVGDVSPLTWDIRMNIILGMAKGLAYLHEGLEPKVVHRDIKSSNILLDRQWNAKVSDFGLAKLLGSESSYVTTRVMGTFGYVAPEYACTGMLNEKSDIYSFGILIMEIITGRNPVDYSRPQGEVFDKHIQSSLCFCKWSYYVSWL
;
A
#
# COMPACT_ATOMS: atom_id res chain seq x y z
N MET A 1 -52.33 -5.86 -14.44
CA MET A 1 -52.92 -4.53 -14.73
C MET A 1 -51.75 -3.56 -14.88
N SER A 2 -51.24 -3.35 -16.10
CA SER A 2 -50.04 -2.51 -16.37
C SER A 2 -49.79 -2.16 -17.85
N VAL A 3 -50.57 -2.68 -18.80
CA VAL A 3 -50.35 -2.43 -20.25
C VAL A 3 -50.87 -1.04 -20.67
N TYR A 4 -51.74 -0.42 -19.88
CA TYR A 4 -52.36 0.86 -20.21
C TYR A 4 -51.46 2.09 -19.96
N ASP A 5 -50.48 2.00 -19.04
CA ASP A 5 -49.65 3.15 -18.66
C ASP A 5 -48.62 3.54 -19.73
N ALA A 6 -47.96 2.55 -20.35
CA ALA A 6 -46.88 2.82 -21.31
C ALA A 6 -47.36 3.50 -22.60
N ALA A 7 -48.56 3.16 -23.09
CA ALA A 7 -49.15 3.81 -24.26
C ALA A 7 -49.61 5.24 -23.94
N PHE A 8 -50.26 5.44 -22.78
CA PHE A 8 -50.74 6.74 -22.34
C PHE A 8 -49.58 7.74 -22.12
N LEU A 9 -48.52 7.32 -21.41
CA LEU A 9 -47.33 8.14 -21.18
C LEU A 9 -46.68 8.57 -22.50
N ASN A 10 -46.47 7.65 -23.45
CA ASN A 10 -45.90 8.02 -24.75
C ASN A 10 -46.77 9.01 -25.54
N THR A 11 -48.09 8.99 -25.36
CA THR A 11 -49.03 9.89 -26.02
C THR A 11 -49.04 11.28 -25.40
N GLU A 12 -48.93 11.41 -24.07
CA GLU A 12 -48.80 12.70 -23.40
C GLU A 12 -47.44 13.36 -23.64
N LEU A 13 -46.36 12.57 -23.55
CA LEU A 13 -45.00 13.10 -23.53
C LEU A 13 -44.40 13.35 -24.93
N SER A 14 -45.11 12.95 -25.99
CA SER A 14 -44.83 13.34 -27.38
C SER A 14 -45.49 14.66 -27.80
N LYS A 15 -46.38 15.25 -26.98
CA LYS A 15 -47.01 16.54 -27.28
C LYS A 15 -45.98 17.68 -27.36
N PRO A 16 -46.11 18.60 -28.34
CA PRO A 16 -45.29 19.80 -28.41
C PRO A 16 -45.75 20.84 -27.40
N THR A 17 -44.80 21.53 -26.77
CA THR A 17 -45.06 22.62 -25.82
C THR A 17 -45.23 23.95 -26.55
N SER A 18 -46.25 24.75 -26.20
CA SER A 18 -46.66 25.94 -26.98
C SER A 18 -45.66 27.10 -26.98
N ILE A 19 -44.65 27.07 -26.10
CA ILE A 19 -43.70 28.18 -25.91
C ILE A 19 -42.47 28.04 -26.83
N PHE A 20 -42.10 26.81 -27.23
CA PHE A 20 -40.91 26.56 -28.07
C PHE A 20 -41.05 25.44 -29.12
N GLY A 21 -42.21 24.80 -29.25
CA GLY A 21 -42.43 23.70 -30.22
C GLY A 21 -41.70 22.38 -29.91
N LEU A 22 -40.92 22.34 -28.82
CA LEU A 22 -40.20 21.16 -28.36
C LEU A 22 -41.15 20.12 -27.75
N ARG A 23 -40.88 18.84 -28.00
CA ARG A 23 -41.58 17.70 -27.38
C ARG A 23 -41.38 17.71 -25.86
N LEU A 24 -42.43 17.38 -25.10
CA LEU A 24 -42.41 17.44 -23.64
C LEU A 24 -41.27 16.62 -23.00
N TRP A 25 -40.96 15.42 -23.51
CA TRP A 25 -39.79 14.63 -23.08
C TRP A 25 -38.45 15.40 -23.15
N VAL A 26 -38.25 16.25 -24.17
CA VAL A 26 -36.99 17.00 -24.34
C VAL A 26 -36.88 18.10 -23.29
N VAL A 27 -38.00 18.78 -22.98
CA VAL A 27 -38.07 19.80 -21.92
C VAL A 27 -37.79 19.17 -20.55
N ILE A 28 -38.36 17.98 -20.27
CA ILE A 28 -38.08 17.22 -19.05
C ILE A 28 -36.60 16.82 -18.97
N GLY A 29 -36.01 16.34 -20.07
CA GLY A 29 -34.58 15.99 -20.13
C GLY A 29 -33.65 17.18 -19.86
N ILE A 30 -33.96 18.35 -20.42
CA ILE A 30 -33.21 19.60 -20.18
C ILE A 30 -33.33 20.04 -18.72
N LEU A 31 -34.53 19.97 -18.12
CA LEU A 31 -34.74 20.29 -16.71
C LEU A 31 -34.01 19.33 -15.76
N LEU A 32 -34.04 18.02 -16.04
CA LEU A 32 -33.33 17.04 -15.24
C LEU A 32 -31.81 17.23 -15.35
N GLY A 33 -31.30 17.47 -16.55
CA GLY A 33 -29.88 17.75 -16.80
C GLY A 33 -29.41 19.03 -16.10
N SER A 34 -30.18 20.12 -16.16
CA SER A 34 -29.83 21.37 -15.49
C SER A 34 -29.81 21.23 -13.96
N LEU A 35 -30.77 20.50 -13.38
CA LEU A 35 -30.79 20.17 -11.95
C LEU A 35 -29.55 19.37 -11.51
N ILE A 36 -29.12 18.38 -12.30
CA ILE A 36 -27.91 17.59 -12.01
C ILE A 36 -26.66 18.49 -12.06
N VAL A 37 -26.52 19.34 -13.08
CA VAL A 37 -25.38 20.28 -13.19
C VAL A 37 -25.35 21.26 -12.02
N ILE A 38 -26.50 21.82 -11.62
CA ILE A 38 -26.62 22.70 -10.45
C ILE A 38 -26.24 21.96 -9.17
N ALA A 39 -26.69 20.71 -8.98
CA ALA A 39 -26.34 19.90 -7.80
C ALA A 39 -24.84 19.63 -7.72
N LEU A 40 -24.18 19.28 -8.84
CA LEU A 40 -22.73 19.08 -8.91
C LEU A 40 -21.95 20.38 -8.63
N PHE A 41 -22.44 21.52 -9.13
CA PHE A 41 -21.85 22.84 -8.86
C PHE A 41 -21.97 23.23 -7.38
N LEU A 42 -23.13 23.03 -6.76
CA LEU A 42 -23.35 23.25 -5.32
C LEU A 42 -22.51 22.31 -4.46
N LEU A 43 -22.33 21.05 -4.85
CA LEU A 43 -21.41 20.11 -4.18
C LEU A 43 -19.96 20.60 -4.24
N SER A 44 -19.50 21.10 -5.39
CA SER A 44 -18.16 21.71 -5.55
C SER A 44 -17.97 22.93 -4.64
N LEU A 45 -18.98 23.82 -4.56
CA LEU A 45 -18.97 24.97 -3.64
C LEU A 45 -18.98 24.54 -2.16
N CYS A 46 -19.73 23.50 -1.80
CA CYS A 46 -19.73 22.94 -0.44
C CYS A 46 -18.37 22.35 -0.06
N LEU A 47 -17.71 21.62 -0.96
CA LEU A 47 -16.39 21.03 -0.73
C LEU A 47 -15.29 22.11 -0.62
N THR A 48 -15.32 23.13 -1.47
CA THR A 48 -14.36 24.25 -1.41
C THR A 48 -14.59 25.16 -0.19
N SER A 49 -15.84 25.43 0.20
CA SER A 49 -16.17 26.17 1.43
C SER A 49 -15.72 25.42 2.70
N ARG A 50 -15.95 24.10 2.78
CA ARG A 50 -15.42 23.26 3.87
C ARG A 50 -13.89 23.25 3.95
N ARG A 51 -13.20 23.47 2.83
CA ARG A 51 -11.73 23.61 2.76
C ARG A 51 -11.25 24.97 3.29
N LYS A 52 -12.06 26.03 3.18
CA LYS A 52 -11.75 27.39 3.66
C LYS A 52 -12.06 27.61 5.14
N ASN A 53 -13.03 26.89 5.70
CA ASN A 53 -13.43 26.98 7.12
C ASN A 53 -12.60 26.11 8.08
N ARG A 54 -11.57 25.40 7.62
CA ARG A 54 -10.59 24.71 8.49
C ARG A 54 -9.29 25.51 8.62
N LYS A 55 -9.39 26.68 9.26
CA LYS A 55 -8.24 27.29 9.96
C LYS A 55 -8.28 26.80 11.42
N PRO A 56 -7.18 26.28 12.00
CA PRO A 56 -7.18 25.91 13.42
C PRO A 56 -7.36 27.15 14.30
N ARG A 57 -8.32 27.08 15.23
CA ARG A 57 -8.42 28.03 16.34
C ARG A 57 -7.45 27.56 17.41
N ALA A 58 -6.38 28.30 17.63
CA ALA A 58 -5.49 28.08 18.75
C ALA A 58 -6.06 28.81 19.98
N ASP A 59 -6.59 28.05 20.93
CA ASP A 59 -6.95 28.59 22.25
C ASP A 59 -5.77 28.33 23.21
N PHE A 60 -5.02 29.38 23.54
CA PHE A 60 -4.23 29.45 24.78
C PHE A 60 -4.12 30.90 25.23
N ALA A 61 -4.47 31.16 26.48
CA ALA A 61 -4.45 32.50 27.06
C ALA A 61 -3.21 32.69 27.94
N SER A 62 -2.43 33.75 27.69
CA SER A 62 -1.64 34.44 28.71
C SER A 62 -1.11 35.80 28.23
N ALA A 63 -1.31 36.80 29.10
CA ALA A 63 -0.60 38.08 29.29
C ALA A 63 -0.06 38.91 28.10
N ALA A 64 -0.37 40.20 28.12
CA ALA A 64 0.06 41.21 27.16
C ALA A 64 1.46 41.81 27.42
N ILE A 65 2.04 42.46 26.40
CA ILE A 65 2.86 43.70 26.43
C ILE A 65 2.90 44.28 24.99
N ALA A 66 3.22 45.57 24.82
CA ALA A 66 2.71 46.41 23.72
C ALA A 66 3.72 46.81 22.60
N THR A 67 3.18 47.05 21.38
CA THR A 67 3.44 48.12 20.36
C THR A 67 4.82 48.83 20.18
N PRO A 68 5.13 49.43 19.00
CA PRO A 68 4.75 49.14 17.59
C PRO A 68 5.96 49.34 16.59
N PRO A 69 5.94 49.99 15.38
CA PRO A 69 6.62 49.43 14.19
C PRO A 69 7.71 50.31 13.51
N ILE A 70 8.46 49.72 12.56
CA ILE A 70 9.31 50.35 11.52
C ILE A 70 9.66 49.22 10.51
N SER A 71 9.83 49.32 9.18
CA SER A 71 9.61 50.28 8.09
C SER A 71 10.81 50.15 7.12
N LYS A 72 10.58 50.27 5.80
CA LYS A 72 11.58 50.31 4.69
C LYS A 72 12.20 48.96 4.27
N GLU A 73 12.61 48.72 3.00
CA GLU A 73 12.32 49.41 1.74
C GLU A 73 12.46 48.42 0.55
N ILE A 74 11.64 48.70 -0.47
CA ILE A 74 11.60 48.17 -1.83
C ILE A 74 12.91 48.45 -2.58
N LYS A 75 13.33 47.52 -3.46
CA LYS A 75 13.93 47.89 -4.76
C LYS A 75 13.50 46.92 -5.86
N GLU A 76 13.02 47.53 -6.94
CA GLU A 76 12.40 46.98 -8.15
C GLU A 76 13.43 46.89 -9.28
N ILE A 77 13.37 45.86 -10.16
CA ILE A 77 13.53 45.98 -11.63
C ILE A 77 12.72 44.85 -12.33
N VAL A 78 11.87 45.26 -13.28
CA VAL A 78 11.16 44.49 -14.35
C VAL A 78 11.28 45.41 -15.59
N PRO A 79 11.51 44.98 -16.86
CA PRO A 79 10.76 44.00 -17.68
C PRO A 79 11.71 43.07 -18.51
N ALA A 80 11.38 42.26 -19.54
CA ALA A 80 10.26 42.12 -20.50
C ALA A 80 10.34 40.69 -21.15
N GLN A 81 9.45 40.14 -22.01
CA GLN A 81 8.10 40.49 -22.49
C GLN A 81 7.39 39.25 -23.14
N ASN A 82 6.05 39.22 -23.10
CA ASN A 82 5.07 38.70 -24.08
C ASN A 82 5.12 37.31 -24.79
N GLN A 83 3.91 36.70 -24.82
CA GLN A 83 3.34 35.73 -25.80
C GLN A 83 3.91 34.29 -25.75
N SER A 84 3.13 33.20 -25.94
CA SER A 84 1.79 33.01 -26.54
C SER A 84 0.93 31.91 -25.84
N VAL A 85 -0.27 31.62 -26.37
CA VAL A 85 -1.30 30.67 -25.88
C VAL A 85 -1.67 29.72 -27.07
N PRO A 86 -2.52 28.67 -26.92
CA PRO A 86 -2.32 27.34 -26.33
C PRO A 86 -2.29 26.17 -27.35
N ALA A 87 -1.77 25.01 -26.94
CA ALA A 87 -1.94 23.65 -27.52
C ALA A 87 -1.06 22.69 -26.69
N GLU A 88 -1.25 21.36 -26.55
CA GLU A 88 -2.34 20.42 -26.88
C GLU A 88 -2.02 19.14 -26.05
N ILE A 89 -3.03 18.38 -25.61
CA ILE A 89 -2.78 17.15 -24.82
C ILE A 89 -2.54 15.99 -25.79
N GLN A 90 -1.29 15.51 -25.85
CA GLN A 90 -0.97 14.21 -26.44
C GLN A 90 -0.44 13.27 -25.35
N VAL A 91 -1.11 12.14 -25.21
CA VAL A 91 -0.70 11.03 -24.35
C VAL A 91 0.12 10.09 -25.21
N ASP A 92 1.39 9.90 -24.87
CA ASP A 92 2.22 8.87 -25.50
C ASP A 92 2.74 7.88 -24.45
N ILE A 93 2.71 6.60 -24.82
CA ILE A 93 3.00 5.46 -23.93
C ILE A 93 4.42 4.98 -24.26
N GLY A 94 5.40 5.45 -23.49
CA GLY A 94 6.81 5.12 -23.69
C GLY A 94 7.56 4.94 -22.37
N LYS A 95 8.36 3.86 -22.30
CA LYS A 95 9.27 3.48 -21.21
C LYS A 95 9.95 4.68 -20.52
N ILE A 96 10.00 4.64 -19.19
CA ILE A 96 10.92 5.48 -18.40
C ILE A 96 12.09 4.60 -17.93
N GLU A 97 13.20 4.66 -18.67
CA GLU A 97 14.50 4.17 -18.19
C GLU A 97 15.14 5.26 -17.33
N HIS A 98 15.19 5.08 -16.01
CA HIS A 98 15.80 6.04 -15.09
C HIS A 98 17.33 5.90 -15.03
N ARG A 99 18.01 6.22 -16.14
CA ARG A 99 19.48 6.28 -16.20
C ARG A 99 20.00 7.53 -15.49
N VAL A 100 20.40 7.39 -14.22
CA VAL A 100 21.10 8.46 -13.49
C VAL A 100 22.55 8.56 -13.99
N VAL A 101 22.88 9.67 -14.65
CA VAL A 101 24.25 9.98 -15.08
C VAL A 101 24.97 10.69 -13.94
N PHE A 102 25.97 10.02 -13.35
CA PHE A 102 26.92 10.69 -12.47
C PHE A 102 27.88 11.56 -13.30
N SER A 103 28.04 12.83 -12.89
CA SER A 103 29.02 13.73 -13.50
C SER A 103 30.33 13.65 -12.72
N ASP A 104 31.36 13.10 -13.36
CA ASP A 104 32.72 13.17 -12.83
C ASP A 104 33.22 14.62 -12.74
N ARG A 105 33.76 14.98 -11.57
CA ARG A 105 34.81 16.00 -11.45
C ARG A 105 35.86 15.57 -10.44
N VAL A 106 36.97 15.06 -10.96
CA VAL A 106 38.22 14.85 -10.22
C VAL A 106 38.82 16.20 -9.84
N SER A 107 39.21 16.36 -8.57
CA SER A 107 40.34 17.22 -8.21
C SER A 107 41.04 16.68 -6.98
N SER A 108 42.35 16.47 -7.12
CA SER A 108 43.26 15.88 -6.13
C SER A 108 43.80 16.91 -5.14
N GLY A 109 43.95 16.51 -3.87
CA GLY A 109 44.67 17.31 -2.87
C GLY A 109 45.04 16.48 -1.65
N GLU A 110 46.29 15.99 -1.61
CA GLU A 110 46.84 15.33 -0.42
C GLU A 110 47.24 16.33 0.67
N SER A 111 47.12 15.96 1.94
CA SER A 111 48.11 16.34 2.96
C SER A 111 48.01 15.45 4.21
N ARG A 112 49.17 15.04 4.74
CA ARG A 112 49.31 14.36 6.04
C ARG A 112 49.55 15.39 7.15
N GLY A 113 49.04 15.13 8.35
CA GLY A 113 49.36 15.90 9.57
C GLY A 113 48.99 15.12 10.84
N THR A 114 49.86 15.14 11.85
CA THR A 114 49.83 14.22 13.01
C THR A 114 49.38 14.86 14.32
N ALA A 115 48.59 14.11 15.09
CA ALA A 115 48.54 14.02 16.57
C ALA A 115 48.52 15.29 17.46
N SER A 116 47.51 15.40 18.33
CA SER A 116 47.66 15.40 19.81
C SER A 116 46.29 15.43 20.52
N ALA A 117 46.24 15.10 21.81
CA ALA A 117 45.04 15.03 22.64
C ALA A 117 44.90 16.20 23.63
N SER A 118 43.68 16.49 24.08
CA SER A 118 43.34 17.06 25.41
C SER A 118 41.80 17.17 25.58
N GLU A 119 41.34 17.47 26.80
CA GLU A 119 40.03 17.07 27.33
C GLU A 119 39.06 18.21 27.67
N THR A 120 37.79 17.82 27.91
CA THR A 120 36.81 18.40 28.86
C THR A 120 35.87 19.53 28.41
N ALA A 121 34.67 19.51 29.02
CA ALA A 121 33.65 20.55 29.20
C ALA A 121 32.49 20.65 28.17
N SER A 122 31.39 20.02 28.56
CA SER A 122 30.00 20.24 28.16
C SER A 122 29.49 21.70 28.23
N TYR A 123 28.61 22.10 27.30
CA TYR A 123 27.27 22.60 27.68
C TYR A 123 26.22 22.36 26.58
N SER A 124 24.95 22.53 26.93
CA SER A 124 23.75 22.02 26.23
C SER A 124 23.26 22.87 25.05
N GLY A 125 22.51 22.24 24.13
CA GLY A 125 21.81 22.98 23.07
C GLY A 125 21.14 22.15 21.95
N SER A 126 20.90 20.84 22.11
CA SER A 126 20.27 20.04 21.05
C SER A 126 18.78 20.36 20.91
N GLY A 127 18.43 21.11 19.86
CA GLY A 127 17.04 21.35 19.47
C GLY A 127 16.40 20.05 18.97
N ASN A 128 15.65 19.39 19.84
CA ASN A 128 15.11 18.06 19.60
C ASN A 128 13.89 18.08 18.66
N CYS A 129 14.11 18.26 17.35
CA CYS A 129 13.09 18.17 16.30
C CYS A 129 12.98 16.73 15.74
N GLY A 130 12.68 15.77 16.62
CA GLY A 130 12.29 14.41 16.20
C GLY A 130 10.92 14.42 15.49
N PRO A 131 10.68 13.55 14.50
CA PRO A 131 9.40 13.48 13.81
C PRO A 131 8.28 12.93 14.71
N GLU A 132 7.04 13.20 14.33
CA GLU A 132 5.76 12.81 14.98
C GLU A 132 5.47 11.29 14.90
N VAL A 133 6.47 10.47 15.21
CA VAL A 133 6.47 9.00 15.16
C VAL A 133 7.07 8.40 16.45
N SER A 134 7.62 9.26 17.32
CA SER A 134 8.29 8.91 18.58
C SER A 134 7.43 8.22 19.65
N HIS A 135 6.13 8.05 19.42
CA HIS A 135 5.20 7.42 20.34
C HIS A 135 4.97 5.91 20.10
N LEU A 136 5.49 5.31 19.02
CA LEU A 136 5.22 3.89 18.70
C LEU A 136 5.91 2.88 19.65
N GLY A 137 6.97 3.30 20.35
CA GLY A 137 7.52 2.58 21.51
C GLY A 137 8.00 1.15 21.25
N TRP A 138 8.33 0.80 20.00
CA TRP A 138 8.70 -0.55 19.61
C TRP A 138 9.70 -0.53 18.45
N GLY A 139 10.58 -1.56 18.41
CA GLY A 139 11.54 -1.79 17.34
C GLY A 139 12.84 -0.99 17.49
N ARG A 140 13.90 -1.42 16.80
CA ARG A 140 15.12 -0.59 16.68
C ARG A 140 14.88 0.55 15.71
N TRP A 141 15.31 1.74 16.06
CA TRP A 141 15.35 2.86 15.13
C TRP A 141 16.67 2.81 14.37
N TYR A 142 16.59 2.75 13.05
CA TYR A 142 17.73 2.78 12.15
C TYR A 142 17.82 4.17 11.52
N THR A 143 19.04 4.68 11.36
CA THR A 143 19.25 5.89 10.57
C THR A 143 19.27 5.56 9.09
N LEU A 144 18.95 6.53 8.22
CA LEU A 144 19.08 6.35 6.77
C LEU A 144 20.51 5.94 6.40
N ARG A 145 21.50 6.63 6.97
CA ARG A 145 22.93 6.34 6.78
C ARG A 145 23.33 4.92 7.17
N GLU A 146 22.73 4.37 8.23
CA GLU A 146 22.98 2.97 8.62
C GLU A 146 22.40 1.99 7.60
N LEU A 147 21.19 2.24 7.09
CA LEU A 147 20.57 1.36 6.10
C LEU A 147 21.22 1.48 4.72
N GLU A 148 21.66 2.68 4.33
CA GLU A 148 22.50 2.89 3.15
C GLU A 148 23.81 2.11 3.27
N ALA A 149 24.54 2.24 4.39
CA ALA A 149 25.76 1.47 4.61
C ALA A 149 25.52 -0.05 4.57
N ALA A 150 24.44 -0.53 5.18
CA ALA A 150 24.08 -1.95 5.20
C ALA A 150 23.67 -2.51 3.82
N THR A 151 23.20 -1.67 2.89
CA THR A 151 22.70 -2.05 1.55
C THR A 151 23.62 -1.61 0.41
N ASN A 152 24.84 -1.16 0.72
CA ASN A 152 25.80 -0.59 -0.23
C ASN A 152 25.21 0.61 -1.02
N GLY A 153 24.58 1.55 -0.34
CA GLY A 153 23.95 2.73 -0.93
C GLY A 153 22.61 2.45 -1.63
N LEU A 154 21.84 1.47 -1.15
CA LEU A 154 20.62 0.99 -1.81
C LEU A 154 20.87 0.52 -3.25
N CYS A 155 22.00 -0.18 -3.48
CA CYS A 155 22.42 -0.64 -4.80
C CYS A 155 21.41 -1.62 -5.42
N GLU A 156 21.20 -1.52 -6.74
CA GLU A 156 20.33 -2.41 -7.52
C GLU A 156 20.75 -3.89 -7.40
N GLU A 157 22.05 -4.17 -7.27
CA GLU A 157 22.60 -5.52 -7.04
C GLU A 157 22.10 -6.19 -5.75
N ASN A 158 21.64 -5.40 -4.78
CA ASN A 158 21.07 -5.89 -3.53
C ASN A 158 19.54 -6.02 -3.57
N VAL A 159 18.86 -5.69 -4.67
CA VAL A 159 17.40 -5.81 -4.79
C VAL A 159 17.00 -7.29 -4.79
N ILE A 160 16.12 -7.67 -3.86
CA ILE A 160 15.57 -9.01 -3.71
C ILE A 160 14.05 -9.07 -3.95
N GLY A 161 13.43 -7.92 -4.21
CA GLY A 161 12.03 -7.82 -4.61
C GLY A 161 11.65 -6.37 -4.93
N GLU A 162 10.80 -6.18 -5.93
CA GLU A 162 10.26 -4.89 -6.33
C GLU A 162 8.76 -5.08 -6.67
N GLY A 163 7.93 -4.09 -6.35
CA GLY A 163 6.54 -4.10 -6.75
C GLY A 163 5.74 -2.90 -6.22
N GLY A 164 4.42 -3.05 -6.22
CA GLY A 164 3.48 -1.98 -5.81
C GLY A 164 3.56 -1.52 -4.35
N TYR A 165 4.47 -2.07 -3.54
CA TYR A 165 4.75 -1.67 -2.16
C TYR A 165 6.17 -1.09 -1.98
N GLY A 166 6.90 -0.85 -3.07
CA GLY A 166 8.28 -0.36 -3.07
C GLY A 166 9.32 -1.44 -3.37
N ILE A 167 10.56 -1.20 -2.94
CA ILE A 167 11.73 -2.05 -3.25
C ILE A 167 12.28 -2.65 -1.95
N VAL A 168 12.62 -3.93 -1.98
CA VAL A 168 13.23 -4.67 -0.87
C VAL A 168 14.70 -4.94 -1.21
N TYR A 169 15.59 -4.43 -0.37
CA TYR A 169 17.03 -4.64 -0.47
C TYR A 169 17.50 -5.65 0.56
N ARG A 170 18.42 -6.54 0.16
CA ARG A 170 19.24 -7.32 1.08
C ARG A 170 20.28 -6.39 1.71
N GLY A 171 20.46 -6.50 3.02
CA GLY A 171 21.49 -5.76 3.74
C GLY A 171 22.24 -6.62 4.76
N ILE A 172 23.39 -6.12 5.21
CA ILE A 172 24.15 -6.66 6.33
C ILE A 172 24.45 -5.50 7.29
N LEU A 173 23.91 -5.55 8.49
CA LEU A 173 24.17 -4.55 9.54
C LEU A 173 25.62 -4.64 10.04
N THR A 174 26.07 -3.61 10.75
CA THR A 174 27.45 -3.52 11.29
C THR A 174 27.82 -4.63 12.28
N ASP A 175 26.83 -5.28 12.88
CA ASP A 175 26.98 -6.46 13.76
C ASP A 175 26.99 -7.81 12.99
N GLY A 176 26.92 -7.77 11.65
CA GLY A 176 26.86 -8.96 10.79
C GLY A 176 25.44 -9.52 10.57
N THR A 177 24.40 -8.93 11.18
CA THR A 177 23.01 -9.39 11.00
C THR A 177 22.55 -9.16 9.56
N LYS A 178 22.17 -10.24 8.87
CA LYS A 178 21.52 -10.15 7.56
C LYS A 178 20.08 -9.66 7.71
N VAL A 179 19.72 -8.63 6.96
CA VAL A 179 18.39 -8.00 7.00
C VAL A 179 17.77 -7.86 5.61
N ALA A 180 16.45 -7.73 5.57
CA ALA A 180 15.72 -7.24 4.41
C ALA A 180 15.19 -5.83 4.72
N VAL A 181 15.54 -4.85 3.89
CA VAL A 181 15.17 -3.43 4.03
C VAL A 181 14.14 -3.09 2.96
N LYS A 182 12.86 -3.02 3.34
CA LYS A 182 11.75 -2.63 2.47
C LYS A 182 11.62 -1.11 2.47
N ASN A 183 11.98 -0.47 1.36
CA ASN A 183 11.86 0.98 1.14
C ASN A 183 10.53 1.29 0.43
N LEU A 184 9.62 1.98 1.13
CA LEU A 184 8.26 2.27 0.65
C LEU A 184 8.27 3.50 -0.27
N LEU A 185 8.45 3.28 -1.57
CA LEU A 185 8.57 4.34 -2.59
C LEU A 185 7.25 4.92 -3.09
N ASN A 186 6.11 4.41 -2.62
CA ASN A 186 4.78 4.85 -3.05
C ASN A 186 4.52 6.34 -2.74
N ASN A 187 3.61 6.95 -3.52
CA ASN A 187 3.04 8.28 -3.26
C ASN A 187 2.88 8.54 -1.75
N ARG A 188 3.48 9.61 -1.23
CA ARG A 188 3.74 9.85 0.21
C ARG A 188 2.59 9.49 1.17
N GLY A 189 1.34 9.71 0.78
CA GLY A 189 0.16 9.41 1.60
C GLY A 189 -0.28 7.93 1.63
N GLN A 190 0.25 7.07 0.76
CA GLN A 190 0.03 5.62 0.75
C GLN A 190 1.17 4.90 1.48
N ALA A 191 2.43 5.24 1.19
CA ALA A 191 3.60 4.73 1.92
C ALA A 191 3.48 4.98 3.44
N GLU A 192 3.05 6.18 3.85
CA GLU A 192 2.81 6.53 5.27
C GLU A 192 1.69 5.68 5.92
N LYS A 193 0.71 5.19 5.15
CA LYS A 193 -0.35 4.30 5.67
C LYS A 193 0.14 2.87 5.82
N GLU A 194 0.78 2.33 4.79
CA GLU A 194 1.40 1.00 4.82
C GLU A 194 2.42 0.91 5.95
N PHE A 195 3.29 1.91 6.07
CA PHE A 195 4.23 2.05 7.18
C PHE A 195 3.57 1.98 8.56
N LYS A 196 2.52 2.79 8.79
CA LYS A 196 1.81 2.81 10.07
C LYS A 196 1.13 1.49 10.36
N VAL A 197 0.47 0.89 9.36
CA VAL A 197 -0.15 -0.44 9.47
C VAL A 197 0.90 -1.48 9.85
N GLU A 198 2.03 -1.59 9.15
CA GLU A 198 3.02 -2.62 9.49
C GLU A 198 3.64 -2.40 10.88
N VAL A 199 4.01 -1.17 11.26
CA VAL A 199 4.61 -0.92 12.59
C VAL A 199 3.60 -1.15 13.73
N GLU A 200 2.32 -0.79 13.54
CA GLU A 200 1.25 -1.01 14.52
C GLU A 200 0.86 -2.50 14.62
N VAL A 201 0.71 -3.18 13.48
CA VAL A 201 0.24 -4.57 13.38
C VAL A 201 1.34 -5.58 13.66
N ILE A 202 2.44 -5.60 12.88
CA ILE A 202 3.44 -6.68 12.94
C ILE A 202 4.59 -6.39 13.92
N GLY A 203 4.74 -5.15 14.39
CA GLY A 203 5.85 -4.79 15.29
C GLY A 203 5.96 -5.71 16.50
N ARG A 204 4.93 -5.77 17.34
CA ARG A 204 4.96 -6.55 18.59
C ARG A 204 4.82 -8.06 18.38
N VAL A 205 4.60 -8.50 17.14
CA VAL A 205 4.29 -9.89 16.80
C VAL A 205 5.56 -10.72 16.67
N ARG A 206 5.55 -11.92 17.26
CA ARG A 206 6.69 -12.85 17.30
C ARG A 206 6.20 -14.29 17.17
N HIS A 207 6.32 -14.85 15.97
CA HIS A 207 6.00 -16.26 15.72
C HIS A 207 6.92 -16.87 14.66
N LYS A 208 7.27 -18.15 14.80
CA LYS A 208 8.25 -18.83 13.93
C LYS A 208 7.85 -18.88 12.45
N ASN A 209 6.55 -18.87 12.16
CA ASN A 209 5.98 -18.87 10.81
C ASN A 209 5.54 -17.47 10.34
N LEU A 210 6.00 -16.39 10.96
CA LEU A 210 5.84 -15.02 10.48
C LEU A 210 7.23 -14.39 10.31
N VAL A 211 7.41 -13.51 9.33
CA VAL A 211 8.66 -12.76 9.16
C VAL A 211 8.76 -11.68 10.24
N ARG A 212 9.91 -11.62 10.91
CA ARG A 212 10.12 -10.77 12.08
C ARG A 212 10.52 -9.36 11.66
N LEU A 213 9.67 -8.37 11.92
CA LEU A 213 10.08 -6.97 11.87
C LEU A 213 11.05 -6.68 13.03
N LEU A 214 12.17 -6.04 12.73
CA LEU A 214 13.24 -5.65 13.65
C LEU A 214 13.13 -4.20 14.07
N GLY A 215 12.68 -3.35 13.15
CA GLY A 215 12.67 -1.91 13.34
C GLY A 215 12.39 -1.17 12.03
N TYR A 216 12.68 0.13 12.03
CA TYR A 216 12.35 1.03 10.93
C TYR A 216 13.27 2.25 10.84
N CYS A 217 13.22 2.93 9.69
CA CYS A 217 13.79 4.26 9.49
C CYS A 217 12.69 5.24 9.01
N VAL A 218 12.71 6.44 9.58
CA VAL A 218 11.78 7.55 9.30
C VAL A 218 12.60 8.84 9.22
N GLU A 219 13.21 9.08 8.07
CA GLU A 219 14.03 10.27 7.82
C GLU A 219 13.54 10.99 6.55
N GLY A 220 13.12 12.25 6.71
CA GLY A 220 12.57 13.05 5.60
C GLY A 220 11.39 12.34 4.89
N ALA A 221 11.59 12.06 3.60
CA ALA A 221 10.63 11.34 2.76
C ALA A 221 10.74 9.81 2.87
N TYR A 222 11.84 9.27 3.39
CA TYR A 222 12.06 7.83 3.46
C TYR A 222 11.21 7.18 4.55
N ARG A 223 10.63 6.04 4.20
CA ARG A 223 9.93 5.12 5.10
C ARG A 223 10.47 3.73 4.80
N MET A 224 11.31 3.22 5.69
CA MET A 224 11.90 1.89 5.53
C MET A 224 11.54 0.99 6.69
N LEU A 225 11.23 -0.26 6.38
CA LEU A 225 10.94 -1.32 7.33
C LEU A 225 12.07 -2.36 7.24
N VAL A 226 12.59 -2.79 8.40
CA VAL A 226 13.77 -3.67 8.49
C VAL A 226 13.34 -5.00 9.11
N TYR A 227 13.49 -6.10 8.38
CA TYR A 227 13.10 -7.46 8.79
C TYR A 227 14.32 -8.37 8.87
N ASP A 228 14.17 -9.51 9.55
CA ASP A 228 15.09 -10.66 9.38
C ASP A 228 15.16 -11.04 7.90
N PHE A 229 16.37 -11.24 7.37
CA PHE A 229 16.53 -11.83 6.04
C PHE A 229 16.15 -13.32 6.05
N VAL A 230 15.39 -13.75 5.03
CA VAL A 230 14.93 -15.14 4.88
C VAL A 230 15.55 -15.73 3.60
N ASP A 231 16.33 -16.79 3.75
CA ASP A 231 17.37 -17.13 2.77
C ASP A 231 16.90 -17.69 1.42
N ASN A 232 15.87 -18.53 1.39
CA ASN A 232 15.47 -19.22 0.15
C ASN A 232 14.42 -18.40 -0.64
N GLY A 233 14.33 -17.08 -0.45
CA GLY A 233 13.37 -16.25 -1.18
C GLY A 233 11.91 -16.59 -0.88
N ASN A 234 11.04 -16.45 -1.88
CA ASN A 234 9.59 -16.69 -1.75
C ASN A 234 9.14 -18.00 -2.42
N LEU A 235 7.95 -18.47 -2.03
CA LEU A 235 7.39 -19.73 -2.50
C LEU A 235 7.00 -19.71 -3.98
N GLU A 236 6.57 -18.56 -4.52
CA GLU A 236 6.21 -18.40 -5.94
C GLU A 236 7.37 -18.77 -6.86
N GLN A 237 8.59 -18.32 -6.52
CA GLN A 237 9.84 -18.63 -7.23
C GLN A 237 10.11 -20.13 -7.31
N TRP A 238 9.73 -20.92 -6.30
CA TRP A 238 9.96 -22.37 -6.27
C TRP A 238 8.82 -23.21 -6.87
N ILE A 239 7.64 -22.63 -7.05
CA ILE A 239 6.50 -23.30 -7.71
C ILE A 239 6.53 -23.03 -9.21
N HIS A 240 6.76 -21.78 -9.63
CA HIS A 240 6.61 -21.35 -11.04
C HIS A 240 7.91 -20.84 -11.69
N GLY A 241 8.98 -20.63 -10.92
CA GLY A 241 10.28 -20.21 -11.45
C GLY A 241 11.12 -21.36 -12.02
N ASP A 242 12.26 -21.01 -12.62
CA ASP A 242 13.26 -21.99 -13.02
C ASP A 242 14.02 -22.52 -11.79
N VAL A 243 13.80 -23.79 -11.47
CA VAL A 243 14.38 -24.50 -10.33
C VAL A 243 15.38 -25.59 -10.77
N GLY A 244 15.74 -25.62 -12.07
CA GLY A 244 16.53 -26.68 -12.67
C GLY A 244 15.78 -28.02 -12.82
N ASP A 245 16.52 -29.07 -13.17
CA ASP A 245 15.97 -30.39 -13.55
C ASP A 245 15.13 -31.07 -12.45
N VAL A 246 15.38 -30.75 -11.18
CA VAL A 246 14.70 -31.36 -10.02
C VAL A 246 14.32 -30.30 -9.01
N SER A 247 13.02 -30.03 -8.89
CA SER A 247 12.50 -29.10 -7.86
C SER A 247 12.83 -29.61 -6.45
N PRO A 248 13.39 -28.76 -5.56
CA PRO A 248 13.63 -29.13 -4.17
C PRO A 248 12.33 -29.20 -3.34
N LEU A 249 11.20 -28.69 -3.83
CA LEU A 249 9.90 -28.78 -3.16
C LEU A 249 9.29 -30.18 -3.29
N THR A 250 9.82 -31.13 -2.52
CA THR A 250 9.21 -32.45 -2.33
C THR A 250 7.82 -32.34 -1.69
N TRP A 251 7.04 -33.43 -1.76
CA TRP A 251 5.72 -33.47 -1.13
C TRP A 251 5.76 -33.15 0.38
N ASP A 252 6.73 -33.72 1.10
CA ASP A 252 6.88 -33.47 2.54
C ASP A 252 7.20 -32.01 2.85
N ILE A 253 8.03 -31.35 2.02
CA ILE A 253 8.32 -29.92 2.14
C ILE A 253 7.06 -29.09 1.86
N ARG A 254 6.29 -29.42 0.82
CA ARG A 254 5.01 -28.76 0.51
C ARG A 254 4.01 -28.88 1.67
N MET A 255 3.90 -30.06 2.28
CA MET A 255 3.04 -30.28 3.44
C MET A 255 3.52 -29.53 4.69
N ASN A 256 4.84 -29.46 4.92
CA ASN A 256 5.42 -28.66 6.00
C ASN A 256 5.17 -27.15 5.81
N ILE A 257 5.22 -26.66 4.56
CA ILE A 257 4.88 -25.28 4.19
C ILE A 257 3.41 -25.00 4.51
N ILE A 258 2.48 -25.84 4.05
CA ILE A 258 1.03 -25.71 4.34
C ILE A 258 0.78 -25.70 5.85
N LEU A 259 1.40 -26.62 6.60
CA LEU A 259 1.26 -26.69 8.06
C LEU A 259 1.87 -25.48 8.78
N GLY A 260 2.99 -24.94 8.29
CA GLY A 260 3.60 -23.71 8.79
C GLY A 260 2.70 -22.49 8.57
N MET A 261 2.11 -22.40 7.38
CA MET A 261 1.15 -21.36 7.02
C MET A 261 -0.11 -21.40 7.90
N ALA A 262 -0.71 -22.57 8.10
CA ALA A 262 -1.86 -22.74 8.99
C ALA A 262 -1.55 -22.28 10.42
N LYS A 263 -0.37 -22.61 10.95
CA LYS A 263 0.09 -22.15 12.28
C LYS A 263 0.31 -20.64 12.34
N GLY A 264 0.82 -20.03 11.26
CA GLY A 264 0.96 -18.59 11.13
C GLY A 264 -0.37 -17.86 11.17
N LEU A 265 -1.34 -18.32 10.37
CA LEU A 265 -2.70 -17.75 10.29
C LEU A 265 -3.48 -17.93 11.60
N ALA A 266 -3.48 -19.13 12.18
CA ALA A 266 -4.14 -19.37 13.47
C ALA A 266 -3.60 -18.42 14.57
N TYR A 267 -2.29 -18.18 14.60
CA TYR A 267 -1.72 -17.21 15.54
C TYR A 267 -2.17 -15.76 15.27
N LEU A 268 -2.31 -15.35 14.01
CA LEU A 268 -2.84 -14.02 13.65
C LEU A 268 -4.33 -13.85 13.99
N HIS A 269 -5.13 -14.91 13.83
CA HIS A 269 -6.60 -14.88 13.98
C HIS A 269 -7.11 -15.19 15.39
N GLU A 270 -6.34 -15.95 16.18
CA GLU A 270 -6.75 -16.45 17.50
C GLU A 270 -5.71 -16.19 18.60
N GLY A 271 -4.42 -16.02 18.23
CA GLY A 271 -3.32 -15.79 19.17
C GLY A 271 -2.98 -14.32 19.43
N LEU A 272 -3.71 -13.39 18.81
CA LEU A 272 -3.57 -11.94 18.96
C LEU A 272 -4.93 -11.31 19.25
N GLU A 273 -4.95 -10.34 20.17
CA GLU A 273 -6.10 -9.47 20.43
C GLU A 273 -5.62 -8.00 20.39
N PRO A 274 -6.17 -7.14 19.49
CA PRO A 274 -7.13 -7.46 18.44
C PRO A 274 -6.55 -8.43 17.38
N LYS A 275 -7.44 -9.18 16.73
CA LYS A 275 -7.09 -10.13 15.66
C LYS A 275 -6.47 -9.41 14.48
N VAL A 276 -5.58 -10.09 13.76
CA VAL A 276 -4.92 -9.55 12.55
C VAL A 276 -5.39 -10.30 11.31
N VAL A 277 -6.08 -9.60 10.41
CA VAL A 277 -6.40 -10.12 9.06
C VAL A 277 -5.29 -9.67 8.10
N HIS A 278 -4.62 -10.62 7.45
CA HIS A 278 -3.46 -10.39 6.59
C HIS A 278 -3.83 -9.78 5.24
N ARG A 279 -4.91 -10.28 4.62
CA ARG A 279 -5.59 -9.78 3.41
C ARG A 279 -4.84 -9.94 2.08
N ASP A 280 -3.54 -10.23 2.09
CA ASP A 280 -2.76 -10.56 0.88
C ASP A 280 -1.97 -11.88 1.02
N ILE A 281 -2.67 -12.97 1.39
CA ILE A 281 -2.08 -14.32 1.45
C ILE A 281 -1.95 -14.87 0.03
N LYS A 282 -0.71 -15.10 -0.40
CA LYS A 282 -0.32 -15.59 -1.74
C LYS A 282 1.09 -16.15 -1.72
N SER A 283 1.48 -16.94 -2.72
CA SER A 283 2.82 -17.55 -2.82
C SER A 283 3.98 -16.55 -2.77
N SER A 284 3.84 -15.36 -3.38
CA SER A 284 4.86 -14.27 -3.34
C SER A 284 5.19 -13.82 -1.91
N ASN A 285 4.20 -13.87 -1.02
CA ASN A 285 4.28 -13.33 0.33
C ASN A 285 4.70 -14.42 1.36
N ILE A 286 4.95 -15.65 0.92
CA ILE A 286 5.42 -16.74 1.77
C ILE A 286 6.91 -16.93 1.56
N LEU A 287 7.73 -16.51 2.52
CA LEU A 287 9.18 -16.69 2.47
C LEU A 287 9.59 -18.05 3.06
N LEU A 288 10.68 -18.62 2.55
CA LEU A 288 11.20 -19.94 2.95
C LEU A 288 12.59 -19.79 3.59
N ASP A 289 12.76 -20.25 4.84
CA ASP A 289 14.09 -20.27 5.46
C ASP A 289 14.98 -21.41 4.96
N ARG A 290 16.25 -21.44 5.39
CA ARG A 290 17.25 -22.46 4.98
C ARG A 290 16.81 -23.90 5.24
N GLN A 291 15.83 -24.12 6.12
CA GLN A 291 15.26 -25.42 6.46
C GLN A 291 13.88 -25.65 5.80
N TRP A 292 13.55 -24.84 4.79
CA TRP A 292 12.28 -24.88 4.05
C TRP A 292 11.03 -24.62 4.89
N ASN A 293 11.14 -23.94 6.04
CA ASN A 293 9.96 -23.54 6.81
C ASN A 293 9.35 -22.26 6.24
N ALA A 294 8.02 -22.28 6.10
CA ALA A 294 7.24 -21.12 5.66
C ALA A 294 7.16 -20.00 6.70
N LYS A 295 7.30 -18.76 6.24
CA LYS A 295 7.11 -17.52 7.01
C LYS A 295 6.23 -16.53 6.22
N VAL A 296 5.10 -16.13 6.79
CA VAL A 296 4.23 -15.09 6.21
C VAL A 296 4.91 -13.73 6.28
N SER A 297 4.89 -12.98 5.18
CA SER A 297 5.48 -11.65 5.02
C SER A 297 4.50 -10.66 4.38
N ASP A 298 4.89 -9.39 4.35
CA ASP A 298 4.16 -8.27 3.74
C ASP A 298 2.79 -7.94 4.36
N PHE A 299 2.83 -7.27 5.51
CA PHE A 299 1.63 -6.88 6.26
C PHE A 299 1.06 -5.52 5.82
N GLY A 300 1.52 -4.95 4.69
CA GLY A 300 1.15 -3.59 4.26
C GLY A 300 -0.36 -3.36 4.05
N LEU A 301 -1.11 -4.43 3.73
CA LEU A 301 -2.57 -4.39 3.58
C LEU A 301 -3.35 -4.78 4.83
N ALA A 302 -2.70 -5.22 5.89
CA ALA A 302 -3.33 -5.86 7.05
C ALA A 302 -4.34 -4.98 7.79
N LYS A 303 -5.23 -5.62 8.54
CA LYS A 303 -6.24 -4.95 9.38
C LYS A 303 -6.39 -5.58 10.75
N LEU A 304 -6.54 -4.72 11.75
CA LEU A 304 -6.95 -5.12 13.09
C LEU A 304 -8.48 -5.30 13.12
N LEU A 305 -8.93 -6.40 13.71
CA LEU A 305 -10.33 -6.74 13.95
C LEU A 305 -10.48 -7.00 15.46
N GLY A 306 -11.10 -6.06 16.19
CA GLY A 306 -11.28 -6.19 17.63
C GLY A 306 -12.43 -7.12 18.02
N SER A 307 -12.38 -7.66 19.25
CA SER A 307 -13.37 -8.57 19.87
C SER A 307 -14.84 -8.29 19.52
N GLU A 308 -15.26 -7.02 19.53
CA GLU A 308 -16.66 -6.60 19.36
C GLU A 308 -17.15 -6.60 17.91
N SER A 309 -16.33 -6.98 16.92
CA SER A 309 -16.66 -6.89 15.49
C SER A 309 -16.36 -8.19 14.75
N SER A 310 -17.34 -8.67 13.98
CA SER A 310 -17.20 -9.84 13.11
C SER A 310 -16.64 -9.53 11.72
N TYR A 311 -16.51 -8.24 11.37
CA TYR A 311 -15.89 -7.76 10.13
C TYR A 311 -15.46 -6.29 10.25
N VAL A 312 -14.59 -5.84 9.35
CA VAL A 312 -14.27 -4.43 9.09
C VAL A 312 -14.70 -4.07 7.66
N THR A 313 -15.56 -3.06 7.50
CA THR A 313 -15.86 -2.51 6.17
C THR A 313 -14.66 -1.70 5.67
N THR A 314 -14.10 -2.10 4.53
CA THR A 314 -12.94 -1.42 3.93
C THR A 314 -12.98 -1.51 2.39
N ARG A 315 -12.24 -0.63 1.71
CA ARG A 315 -12.05 -0.75 0.24
C ARG A 315 -11.53 -2.15 -0.08
N VAL A 316 -11.99 -2.77 -1.16
CA VAL A 316 -11.42 -4.06 -1.62
C VAL A 316 -9.97 -3.86 -2.06
N MET A 317 -9.06 -4.65 -1.48
CA MET A 317 -7.64 -4.76 -1.85
C MET A 317 -7.15 -6.19 -1.57
N GLY A 318 -6.11 -6.62 -2.26
CA GLY A 318 -5.56 -7.97 -2.23
C GLY A 318 -5.25 -8.44 -3.66
N THR A 319 -4.56 -9.55 -3.81
CA THR A 319 -4.14 -10.06 -5.12
C THR A 319 -5.28 -10.81 -5.84
N PHE A 320 -5.60 -10.40 -7.07
CA PHE A 320 -6.61 -11.05 -7.90
C PHE A 320 -6.31 -12.55 -8.08
N GLY A 321 -7.33 -13.40 -7.99
CA GLY A 321 -7.17 -14.86 -7.88
C GLY A 321 -7.23 -15.39 -6.46
N TYR A 322 -6.79 -14.61 -5.46
CA TYR A 322 -6.79 -15.00 -4.04
C TYR A 322 -7.89 -14.32 -3.22
N VAL A 323 -8.39 -13.16 -3.65
CA VAL A 323 -9.42 -12.39 -2.92
C VAL A 323 -10.72 -13.18 -2.80
N ALA A 324 -11.22 -13.32 -1.57
CA ALA A 324 -12.49 -13.98 -1.28
C ALA A 324 -13.68 -13.29 -1.97
N PRO A 325 -14.60 -14.04 -2.61
CA PRO A 325 -15.68 -13.48 -3.42
C PRO A 325 -16.68 -12.66 -2.60
N GLU A 326 -16.98 -13.09 -1.37
CA GLU A 326 -17.84 -12.35 -0.44
C GLU A 326 -17.22 -11.00 -0.04
N TYR A 327 -15.90 -10.96 0.17
CA TYR A 327 -15.19 -9.71 0.45
C TYR A 327 -15.13 -8.81 -0.79
N ALA A 328 -14.88 -9.36 -1.99
CA ALA A 328 -14.90 -8.61 -3.24
C ALA A 328 -16.25 -7.95 -3.53
N CYS A 329 -17.37 -8.64 -3.23
CA CYS A 329 -18.72 -8.14 -3.45
C CYS A 329 -19.20 -7.14 -2.38
N THR A 330 -18.80 -7.30 -1.11
CA THR A 330 -19.37 -6.53 0.01
C THR A 330 -18.44 -5.47 0.60
N GLY A 331 -17.12 -5.61 0.42
CA GLY A 331 -16.12 -4.83 1.15
C GLY A 331 -16.03 -5.16 2.65
N MET A 332 -16.72 -6.19 3.13
CA MET A 332 -16.66 -6.66 4.52
C MET A 332 -15.49 -7.64 4.66
N LEU A 333 -14.43 -7.22 5.36
CA LEU A 333 -13.22 -8.03 5.58
C LEU A 333 -13.28 -8.71 6.96
N ASN A 334 -12.95 -9.99 7.02
CA ASN A 334 -12.81 -10.76 8.26
C ASN A 334 -11.71 -11.84 8.11
N GLU A 335 -11.46 -12.63 9.15
CA GLU A 335 -10.43 -13.68 9.13
C GLU A 335 -10.74 -14.78 8.09
N LYS A 336 -12.01 -15.03 7.77
CA LYS A 336 -12.40 -16.02 6.74
C LYS A 336 -11.92 -15.62 5.34
N SER A 337 -11.70 -14.33 5.09
CA SER A 337 -11.10 -13.85 3.83
C SER A 337 -9.66 -14.37 3.63
N ASP A 338 -8.88 -14.47 4.71
CA ASP A 338 -7.55 -15.08 4.68
C ASP A 338 -7.64 -16.61 4.51
N ILE A 339 -8.64 -17.25 5.12
CA ILE A 339 -8.86 -18.70 4.99
C ILE A 339 -9.20 -19.09 3.54
N TYR A 340 -10.01 -18.30 2.83
CA TYR A 340 -10.23 -18.49 1.39
C TYR A 340 -8.92 -18.37 0.61
N SER A 341 -8.17 -17.28 0.83
CA SER A 341 -6.88 -17.02 0.17
C SER A 341 -5.87 -18.17 0.43
N PHE A 342 -5.84 -18.71 1.65
CA PHE A 342 -5.04 -19.87 2.02
C PHE A 342 -5.50 -21.16 1.32
N GLY A 343 -6.81 -21.35 1.12
CA GLY A 343 -7.35 -22.44 0.32
C GLY A 343 -6.87 -22.40 -1.14
N ILE A 344 -6.82 -21.21 -1.75
CA ILE A 344 -6.25 -21.01 -3.09
C ILE A 344 -4.74 -21.32 -3.10
N LEU A 345 -3.99 -20.84 -2.11
CA LEU A 345 -2.56 -21.12 -1.95
C LEU A 345 -2.27 -22.63 -1.78
N ILE A 346 -3.10 -23.38 -1.05
CA ILE A 346 -2.99 -24.85 -0.96
C ILE A 346 -3.16 -25.49 -2.34
N MET A 347 -4.15 -25.05 -3.13
CA MET A 347 -4.37 -25.57 -4.48
C MET A 347 -3.22 -25.26 -5.43
N GLU A 348 -2.63 -24.06 -5.34
CA GLU A 348 -1.41 -23.69 -6.07
C GLU A 348 -0.22 -24.59 -5.68
N ILE A 349 0.02 -24.79 -4.38
CA ILE A 349 1.10 -25.66 -3.86
C ILE A 349 0.95 -27.11 -4.34
N ILE A 350 -0.27 -27.65 -4.36
CA ILE A 350 -0.55 -29.03 -4.77
C ILE A 350 -0.46 -29.19 -6.30
N THR A 351 -1.02 -28.24 -7.06
CA THR A 351 -1.15 -28.39 -8.53
C THR A 351 0.04 -27.86 -9.32
N GLY A 352 0.86 -26.97 -8.75
CA GLY A 352 1.91 -26.25 -9.47
C GLY A 352 1.37 -25.30 -10.53
N ARG A 353 0.14 -24.80 -10.38
CA ARG A 353 -0.53 -23.93 -11.36
C ARG A 353 -0.85 -22.57 -10.77
N ASN A 354 -0.66 -21.53 -11.57
CA ASN A 354 -1.10 -20.18 -11.24
C ASN A 354 -2.61 -20.14 -10.92
N PRO A 355 -3.04 -19.46 -9.84
CA PRO A 355 -4.47 -19.30 -9.50
C PRO A 355 -5.31 -18.61 -10.59
N VAL A 356 -4.66 -17.82 -11.46
CA VAL A 356 -5.30 -17.13 -12.58
C VAL A 356 -4.61 -17.51 -13.87
N ASP A 357 -5.38 -18.05 -14.81
CA ASP A 357 -4.92 -18.39 -16.15
C ASP A 357 -5.08 -17.17 -17.08
N TYR A 358 -4.06 -16.30 -17.08
CA TYR A 358 -4.03 -15.09 -17.91
C TYR A 358 -3.90 -15.36 -19.43
N SER A 359 -3.76 -16.62 -19.87
CA SER A 359 -3.82 -16.97 -21.30
C SER A 359 -5.25 -16.89 -21.87
N ARG A 360 -6.26 -16.79 -21.00
CA ARG A 360 -7.68 -16.75 -21.37
C ARG A 360 -8.19 -15.32 -21.58
N PRO A 361 -9.24 -15.11 -22.40
CA PRO A 361 -9.85 -13.80 -22.56
C PRO A 361 -10.33 -13.21 -21.23
N GLN A 362 -10.06 -11.93 -20.96
CA GLN A 362 -10.35 -11.28 -19.67
C GLN A 362 -11.80 -11.43 -19.20
N GLY A 363 -12.78 -11.43 -20.13
CA GLY A 363 -14.19 -11.67 -19.80
C GLY A 363 -14.43 -13.08 -19.23
N GLU A 364 -13.80 -14.10 -19.81
CA GLU A 364 -13.87 -15.46 -19.26
C GLU A 364 -13.13 -15.57 -17.93
N VAL A 365 -12.05 -14.82 -17.71
CA VAL A 365 -11.31 -14.86 -16.44
C VAL A 365 -12.15 -14.28 -15.30
N PHE A 366 -12.84 -13.15 -15.50
CA PHE A 366 -13.76 -12.60 -14.49
C PHE A 366 -14.97 -13.50 -14.24
N ASP A 367 -15.69 -13.91 -15.30
CA ASP A 367 -16.88 -14.76 -15.14
C ASP A 367 -16.52 -16.14 -14.57
N LYS A 368 -15.40 -16.75 -15.00
CA LYS A 368 -14.95 -18.05 -14.44
C LYS A 368 -14.31 -17.91 -13.08
N HIS A 369 -13.74 -16.77 -12.67
CA HIS A 369 -13.29 -16.61 -11.28
C HIS A 369 -14.49 -16.48 -10.32
N ILE A 370 -15.58 -15.82 -10.75
CA ILE A 370 -16.85 -15.79 -10.01
C ILE A 370 -17.56 -17.16 -10.05
N GLN A 371 -17.58 -17.88 -11.18
CA GLN A 371 -18.15 -19.23 -11.26
C GLN A 371 -17.29 -20.30 -10.58
N SER A 372 -15.96 -20.20 -10.61
CA SER A 372 -15.07 -21.09 -9.84
C SER A 372 -15.20 -20.81 -8.36
N SER A 373 -15.38 -19.54 -7.97
CA SER A 373 -15.77 -19.17 -6.61
C SER A 373 -17.10 -19.79 -6.20
N LEU A 374 -18.11 -19.86 -7.09
CA LEU A 374 -19.36 -20.58 -6.82
C LEU A 374 -19.17 -22.11 -6.72
N CYS A 375 -18.24 -22.71 -7.47
CA CYS A 375 -17.80 -24.09 -7.25
C CYS A 375 -17.03 -24.25 -5.93
N PHE A 376 -16.24 -23.26 -5.52
CA PHE A 376 -15.57 -23.22 -4.22
C PHE A 376 -16.57 -23.01 -3.08
N CYS A 377 -17.68 -22.30 -3.28
CA CYS A 377 -18.79 -22.26 -2.33
C CYS A 377 -19.39 -23.66 -2.10
N LYS A 378 -19.50 -24.49 -3.14
CA LYS A 378 -19.91 -25.91 -2.97
C LYS A 378 -18.89 -26.73 -2.18
N TRP A 379 -17.59 -26.44 -2.27
CA TRP A 379 -16.55 -27.12 -1.50
C TRP A 379 -16.43 -26.59 -0.06
N SER A 380 -16.58 -25.28 0.14
CA SER A 380 -16.69 -24.62 1.44
C SER A 380 -17.93 -25.09 2.23
N TYR A 381 -19.04 -25.38 1.54
CA TYR A 381 -20.21 -26.05 2.13
C TYR A 381 -19.89 -27.46 2.66
N TYR A 382 -18.92 -28.17 2.07
CA TYR A 382 -18.45 -29.47 2.54
C TYR A 382 -17.45 -29.35 3.70
N VAL A 383 -16.60 -28.32 3.71
CA VAL A 383 -15.63 -28.08 4.79
C VAL A 383 -16.29 -27.45 6.02
N SER A 384 -17.41 -26.74 5.88
CA SER A 384 -18.20 -26.18 7.00
C SER A 384 -19.01 -27.22 7.79
N TRP A 385 -18.79 -28.52 7.52
CA TRP A 385 -19.40 -29.67 8.22
C TRP A 385 -18.34 -30.58 8.88
N LEU A 386 -17.09 -30.12 8.98
CA LEU A 386 -15.98 -30.71 9.74
C LEU A 386 -15.44 -29.70 10.77
#